data_AF-A0A1Z8B891-F1
#
_entry.id   AF-A0A1Z8B891-F1
#
_cell.length_a   1.000
_cell.length_b   1.000
_cell.length_c   1.000
_cell.angle_alpha   90.00
_cell.angle_beta   90.00
_cell.angle_gamma   90.00
#
_symmetry.space_group_name_H-M   'P 1'
#
loop_
_entity.id
_entity.type
_entity.pdbx_description
1 polymer ?
#
loop_
_entity_poly.entity_id
_entity_poly.type
_entity_poly.pdbx_seq_one_letter_code
_entity_poly.pdbx_strand_id
1 'polypeptide(L)'
;VLTGGGSQLKHIKQLAEYVTGMPSRIGYPNEHLAGDSDTESTSPLFATAVGLVMKGLEDQFEEEVEEEVVEAEVTDVEQPVNEVQEEERPTVTEEIKKKGIFDSWATKFKEFLDKAE
;
A
#
# COMPACT_ATOMS: atom_id res chain seq x y z
N VAL A 1 -8.36 20.10 -0.63
CA VAL A 1 -7.03 20.04 0.02
C VAL A 1 -5.98 20.09 -1.08
N LEU A 2 -4.92 20.88 -0.93
CA LEU A 2 -3.84 21.02 -1.90
C LEU A 2 -2.58 20.33 -1.35
N THR A 3 -2.01 19.38 -2.09
CA THR A 3 -0.79 18.64 -1.73
C THR A 3 0.23 18.70 -2.87
N GLY A 4 1.40 18.08 -2.69
CA GLY A 4 2.48 18.06 -3.67
C GLY A 4 3.31 19.35 -3.69
N GLY A 5 4.38 19.38 -4.50
CA GLY A 5 5.30 20.51 -4.57
C GLY A 5 4.65 21.83 -5.01
N GLY A 6 3.71 21.77 -5.96
CA GLY A 6 2.99 22.95 -6.48
C GLY A 6 2.11 23.65 -5.44
N SER A 7 1.72 22.96 -4.37
CA SER A 7 0.94 23.54 -3.26
C SER A 7 1.74 24.52 -2.39
N GLN A 8 3.05 24.63 -2.60
CA GLN A 8 3.92 25.57 -1.89
C GLN A 8 4.07 26.93 -2.61
N LEU A 9 3.45 27.10 -3.78
CA LEU A 9 3.48 28.38 -4.49
C LEU A 9 2.77 29.49 -3.71
N LYS A 10 3.33 30.70 -3.76
CA LYS A 10 2.72 31.87 -3.13
C LYS A 10 1.31 32.07 -3.68
N HIS A 11 0.37 32.30 -2.77
CA HIS A 11 -1.03 32.59 -3.08
C HIS A 11 -1.82 31.45 -3.79
N ILE A 12 -1.31 30.22 -3.83
CA ILE A 12 -2.00 29.11 -4.49
C ILE A 12 -3.37 28.81 -3.89
N LYS A 13 -3.52 29.01 -2.57
CA LYS A 13 -4.79 28.85 -1.85
C LYS A 13 -5.85 29.79 -2.41
N GLN A 14 -5.51 31.07 -2.55
CA GLN A 14 -6.40 32.12 -3.07
C GLN A 14 -6.78 31.85 -4.52
N LEU A 15 -5.82 31.42 -5.34
CA LEU A 15 -6.08 31.07 -6.75
C LEU A 15 -7.03 29.86 -6.85
N ALA A 16 -6.75 28.80 -6.10
CA ALA A 16 -7.60 27.61 -6.09
C ALA A 16 -9.02 27.93 -5.61
N GLU A 17 -9.16 28.72 -4.53
CA GLU A 17 -10.46 29.19 -4.03
C GLU A 17 -11.20 30.02 -5.07
N TYR A 18 -10.51 30.94 -5.75
CA TYR A 18 -11.09 31.78 -6.78
C TYR A 18 -11.59 30.98 -8.00
N VAL A 19 -10.77 30.05 -8.51
CA VAL A 19 -11.08 29.27 -9.70
C VAL A 19 -12.18 28.25 -9.42
N THR A 20 -12.12 27.58 -8.27
CA THR A 20 -13.03 26.46 -7.97
C THR A 20 -14.29 26.89 -7.19
N GLY A 21 -14.28 28.06 -6.57
CA GLY A 21 -15.34 28.52 -5.66
C GLY A 21 -15.41 27.74 -4.34
N MET A 22 -14.45 26.85 -4.07
CA MET A 22 -14.45 25.98 -2.88
C MET A 22 -13.35 26.41 -1.89
N PRO A 23 -13.61 26.36 -0.57
CA PRO A 23 -12.59 26.64 0.44
C PRO A 23 -11.44 25.64 0.32
N SER A 24 -10.20 26.13 0.42
CA SER A 24 -9.02 25.30 0.27
C SER A 24 -8.07 25.38 1.47
N ARG A 25 -7.23 24.36 1.61
CA ARG A 25 -6.19 24.26 2.63
C ARG A 25 -5.02 23.47 2.07
N ILE A 26 -3.81 23.75 2.57
CA ILE A 26 -2.64 22.91 2.32
C ILE A 26 -2.79 21.63 3.15
N GLY A 27 -2.50 20.49 2.55
CA GLY A 27 -2.46 19.18 3.22
C GLY A 27 -1.03 18.81 3.55
N TYR A 28 -0.78 18.50 4.83
CA TYR A 28 0.52 18.03 5.30
C TYR A 28 0.42 16.54 5.67
N PRO A 29 1.37 15.69 5.22
CA PRO A 29 1.31 14.25 5.46
C PRO A 29 1.31 13.85 6.94
N ASN A 30 1.88 14.69 7.81
CA ASN A 30 1.96 14.44 9.24
C ASN A 30 0.66 14.68 10.01
N GLU A 31 -0.39 15.26 9.40
CA GLU A 31 -1.70 15.41 10.05
C GLU A 31 -2.28 14.07 10.54
N HIS A 32 -1.88 12.97 9.91
CA HIS A 32 -2.35 11.61 10.21
C HIS A 32 -1.24 10.72 10.82
N LEU A 33 -0.07 11.28 11.10
CA LEU A 33 1.07 10.55 11.68
C LEU A 33 1.27 10.95 13.14
N ALA A 34 1.58 9.98 13.99
CA ALA A 34 1.91 10.24 15.39
C ALA A 34 3.38 10.70 15.54
N GLY A 35 3.60 11.80 16.27
CA GLY A 35 4.94 12.25 16.71
C GLY A 35 5.42 13.58 16.13
N ASP A 36 6.43 14.17 16.79
CA ASP A 36 7.18 15.34 16.34
C ASP A 36 8.03 14.94 15.12
N SER A 37 7.41 14.94 13.95
CA SER A 37 8.09 14.68 12.68
C SER A 37 8.96 15.87 12.29
N ASP A 38 10.20 15.60 11.88
CA ASP A 38 11.11 16.62 11.35
C ASP A 38 10.41 17.42 10.23
N THR A 39 10.53 18.74 10.27
CA THR A 39 9.78 19.69 9.41
C THR A 39 9.93 19.47 7.91
N GLU A 40 10.97 18.74 7.49
CA GLU A 40 11.17 18.37 6.09
C GLU A 40 10.27 17.19 5.66
N SER A 41 10.12 16.18 6.52
CA SER A 41 9.25 15.02 6.26
C SER A 41 7.77 15.38 6.25
N THR A 42 7.43 16.52 6.87
CA THR A 42 6.08 17.07 6.90
C THR A 42 5.72 17.85 5.65
N SER A 43 6.60 17.98 4.65
CA SER A 43 6.32 18.79 3.45
C SER A 43 5.17 18.18 2.62
N PRO A 44 4.25 19.01 2.08
CA PRO A 44 3.22 18.56 1.13
C PRO A 44 3.81 17.84 -0.10
N LEU A 45 5.08 18.11 -0.43
CA LEU A 45 5.82 17.42 -1.49
C LEU A 45 5.82 15.89 -1.32
N PHE A 46 5.89 15.40 -0.07
CA PHE A 46 6.00 13.98 0.24
C PHE A 46 4.66 13.27 0.47
N ALA A 47 3.53 13.96 0.26
CA ALA A 47 2.20 13.41 0.53
C ALA A 47 1.95 12.06 -0.18
N THR A 48 2.42 11.91 -1.43
CA THR A 48 2.24 10.65 -2.18
C THR A 48 3.09 9.51 -1.60
N ALA A 49 4.36 9.77 -1.30
CA ALA A 49 5.26 8.74 -0.76
C ALA A 49 4.80 8.26 0.61
N VAL A 50 4.42 9.19 1.49
CA VAL A 50 3.86 8.86 2.81
C VAL A 50 2.57 8.07 2.66
N GLY A 51 1.65 8.49 1.77
CA GLY A 51 0.40 7.77 1.53
C GLY A 51 0.61 6.35 1.01
N LEU A 52 1.60 6.13 0.13
CA LEU A 52 1.95 4.79 -0.35
C LEU A 52 2.49 3.90 0.76
N VAL A 53 3.33 4.44 1.65
CA VAL A 53 3.84 3.69 2.81
C VAL A 53 2.71 3.34 3.76
N MET A 54 1.82 4.29 4.07
CA MET A 54 0.64 4.02 4.91
C MET A 54 -0.24 2.94 4.30
N LYS A 55 -0.53 3.02 2.99
CA LYS A 55 -1.35 2.03 2.30
C LYS A 55 -0.71 0.64 2.30
N GLY A 56 0.61 0.57 2.07
CA GLY A 56 1.33 -0.71 2.11
C GLY A 56 1.29 -1.37 3.49
N LEU A 57 1.34 -0.59 4.57
CA LEU A 57 1.19 -1.12 5.93
C LEU A 57 -0.25 -1.56 6.21
N GLU A 58 -1.25 -0.77 5.82
CA GLU A 58 -2.67 -1.14 5.93
C GLU A 58 -2.96 -2.48 5.24
N ASP A 59 -2.47 -2.68 4.01
CA ASP A 59 -2.67 -3.91 3.25
C ASP A 59 -2.03 -5.13 3.95
N GLN A 60 -0.87 -4.96 4.60
CA GLN A 60 -0.24 -6.03 5.38
C GLN A 60 -1.04 -6.41 6.63
N PHE A 61 -1.60 -5.43 7.33
CA PHE A 61 -2.44 -5.69 8.49
C PHE A 61 -3.80 -6.31 8.10
N GLU A 62 -4.36 -5.97 6.94
CA GLU A 62 -5.57 -6.63 6.43
C GLU A 62 -5.30 -8.10 6.05
N GLU A 63 -4.15 -8.41 5.45
CA GLU A 63 -3.74 -9.78 5.13
C GLU A 63 -3.44 -10.63 6.40
N GLU A 64 -2.77 -10.06 7.41
CA GLU A 64 -2.52 -10.76 8.69
C GLU A 64 -3.83 -11.07 9.45
N VAL A 65 -4.81 -10.16 9.39
CA VAL A 65 -6.12 -10.39 10.01
C VAL A 65 -6.89 -11.49 9.28
N GLU A 66 -6.85 -11.55 7.94
CA GLU A 66 -7.46 -12.64 7.19
C GLU A 66 -6.77 -13.99 7.45
N GLU A 67 -5.45 -14.06 7.60
CA GLU A 67 -4.74 -15.30 7.98
C GLU A 67 -5.11 -15.78 9.40
N GLU A 68 -5.27 -14.88 10.38
CA GLU A 68 -5.74 -15.25 11.73
C GLU A 68 -7.19 -15.77 11.73
N VAL A 69 -8.09 -15.24 10.89
CA VAL A 69 -9.47 -15.75 10.82
C VAL A 69 -9.50 -17.16 10.18
N VAL A 70 -8.64 -17.42 9.20
CA VAL A 70 -8.55 -18.73 8.54
C VAL A 70 -7.91 -19.78 9.47
N GLU A 71 -6.92 -19.42 10.30
CA GLU A 71 -6.37 -20.34 11.31
C GLU A 71 -7.38 -20.65 12.44
N ALA A 72 -8.22 -19.67 12.83
CA ALA A 72 -9.26 -19.86 13.83
C ALA A 72 -10.40 -20.78 13.35
N GLU A 73 -10.72 -20.82 12.05
CA GLU A 73 -11.75 -21.72 11.51
C GLU A 73 -11.24 -23.17 11.28
N VAL A 74 -9.93 -23.39 11.19
CA VAL A 74 -9.34 -24.74 10.98
C VAL A 74 -9.14 -25.50 12.29
N THR A 75 -9.27 -24.86 13.45
CA THR A 75 -9.03 -25.48 14.77
C THR A 75 -10.26 -26.10 15.44
N ASP A 76 -11.46 -25.99 14.84
CA ASP A 76 -12.70 -26.52 15.42
C ASP A 76 -13.31 -27.66 14.58
N VAL A 77 -12.54 -28.75 14.39
CA VAL A 77 -13.10 -30.07 14.05
C VAL A 77 -12.41 -31.11 14.93
N GLU A 78 -13.14 -31.55 15.96
CA GLU A 78 -12.77 -32.61 16.90
C GLU A 78 -12.33 -33.90 16.19
N GLN A 79 -11.27 -34.50 16.73
CA GLN A 79 -10.78 -35.85 16.40
C GLN A 79 -11.86 -36.93 16.62
N PRO A 80 -11.78 -38.07 15.92
CA PRO A 80 -11.19 -39.22 16.61
C PRO A 80 -10.25 -40.09 15.76
N VAL A 81 -9.12 -40.41 16.40
CA VAL A 81 -8.38 -41.69 16.43
C VAL A 81 -8.51 -42.63 15.21
N ASN A 82 -7.41 -42.83 14.47
CA ASN A 82 -6.97 -44.18 14.13
C ASN A 82 -5.47 -44.25 13.80
N GLU A 83 -4.86 -45.27 14.38
CA GLU A 83 -3.44 -45.66 14.30
C GLU A 83 -3.14 -46.35 12.95
N VAL A 84 -1.88 -46.27 12.47
CA VAL A 84 -1.09 -47.27 11.68
C VAL A 84 -0.20 -46.63 10.58
N GLN A 85 1.11 -46.63 10.87
CA GLN A 85 2.32 -46.97 10.07
C GLN A 85 2.57 -46.53 8.60
N GLU A 86 3.76 -45.93 8.46
CA GLU A 86 4.86 -46.10 7.47
C GLU A 86 4.69 -45.85 5.95
N GLU A 87 5.68 -45.07 5.47
CA GLU A 87 6.40 -45.15 4.18
C GLU A 87 6.00 -44.29 2.95
N GLU A 88 7.08 -43.78 2.34
CA GLU A 88 7.28 -43.24 0.98
C GLU A 88 7.11 -41.72 0.66
N ARG A 89 8.25 -41.12 0.25
CA ARG A 89 8.40 -39.78 -0.34
C ARG A 89 7.71 -39.70 -1.71
N PRO A 90 7.28 -38.49 -2.13
CA PRO A 90 7.85 -37.98 -3.39
C PRO A 90 8.25 -36.50 -3.36
N THR A 91 9.41 -36.29 -3.97
CA THR A 91 9.95 -35.15 -4.71
C THR A 91 9.22 -33.80 -4.72
N VAL A 92 9.95 -32.80 -4.23
CA VAL A 92 9.80 -31.34 -4.32
C VAL A 92 9.14 -30.87 -5.63
N THR A 93 7.99 -30.21 -5.45
CA THR A 93 7.17 -29.54 -6.46
C THR A 93 7.89 -28.33 -7.06
N GLU A 94 7.69 -28.12 -8.36
CA GLU A 94 8.25 -27.06 -9.19
C GLU A 94 8.20 -25.67 -8.55
N GLU A 95 9.30 -24.92 -8.66
CA GLU A 95 9.38 -23.51 -8.28
C GLU A 95 8.37 -22.70 -9.10
N ILE A 96 7.23 -22.39 -8.49
CA ILE A 96 6.30 -21.39 -9.00
C ILE A 96 7.00 -20.03 -8.85
N LYS A 97 7.74 -19.61 -9.88
CA LYS A 97 8.16 -18.22 -10.04
C LYS A 97 6.89 -17.38 -10.15
N LYS A 98 6.40 -16.90 -9.01
CA LYS A 98 5.30 -15.93 -8.92
C LYS A 98 5.76 -14.69 -9.70
N LYS A 99 5.23 -14.51 -10.93
CA LYS A 99 5.46 -13.31 -11.74
C LYS A 99 4.95 -12.12 -10.94
N GLY A 100 5.89 -11.28 -10.49
CA GLY A 100 5.64 -10.21 -9.55
C GLY A 100 4.78 -9.11 -10.13
N ILE A 101 3.89 -8.58 -9.29
CA ILE A 101 2.96 -7.48 -9.56
C ILE A 101 3.68 -6.22 -10.09
N PHE A 102 4.97 -6.08 -9.81
CA PHE A 102 5.85 -5.04 -10.36
C PHE A 102 6.08 -5.14 -11.87
N ASP A 103 6.05 -6.35 -12.44
CA ASP A 103 6.34 -6.57 -13.87
C ASP A 103 5.21 -6.01 -14.76
N SER A 104 3.96 -6.10 -14.26
CA SER A 104 2.78 -5.49 -14.90
C SER A 104 2.79 -3.96 -14.81
N TRP A 105 3.36 -3.39 -13.75
CA TRP A 105 3.52 -1.94 -13.62
C TRP A 105 4.64 -1.40 -14.52
N ALA A 106 5.78 -2.10 -14.56
CA ALA A 106 6.92 -1.72 -15.38
C ALA A 106 6.60 -1.78 -16.88
N THR A 107 5.80 -2.77 -17.32
CA THR A 107 5.32 -2.85 -18.71
C THR A 107 4.43 -1.66 -19.07
N LYS A 108 3.46 -1.30 -18.21
CA LYS A 108 2.61 -0.12 -18.45
C LYS A 108 3.38 1.21 -18.44
N PHE A 109 4.41 1.31 -17.60
CA PHE A 109 5.29 2.49 -17.58
C PHE A 109 6.14 2.59 -18.85
N LYS A 110 6.70 1.47 -19.33
CA LYS A 110 7.40 1.40 -20.62
C LYS A 110 6.48 1.77 -21.78
N GLU A 111 5.27 1.22 -21.81
CA GLU A 111 4.26 1.53 -22.84
C GLU A 111 3.87 3.01 -22.84
N PHE A 112 3.87 3.68 -21.69
CA PHE A 112 3.65 5.12 -21.59
C PHE A 112 4.82 5.93 -22.15
N LEU A 113 6.06 5.54 -21.83
CA LEU A 113 7.28 6.18 -22.34
C LEU A 113 7.40 6.06 -23.86
N ASP A 114 7.20 4.86 -24.42
CA ASP A 114 7.29 4.60 -25.85
C ASP A 114 6.18 5.29 -26.67
N LYS A 115 5.08 5.67 -26.03
CA LYS A 115 3.94 6.36 -26.64
C LYS A 115 4.01 7.89 -26.52
N ALA A 116 4.94 8.40 -25.72
CA ALA A 116 5.17 9.83 -25.52
C ALA A 116 6.30 10.40 -26.39
N GLU A 117 6.96 9.55 -27.18
CA GLU A 117 7.87 9.93 -28.29
C GLU A 117 7.11 10.09 -29.63
#